data_AF-A0A5P9HKZ6-F1
#
_entry.id   AF-A0A5P9HKZ6-F1
#
_cell.length_a   1.000
_cell.length_b   1.000
_cell.length_c   1.000
_cell.angle_alpha   90.00
_cell.angle_beta   90.00
_cell.angle_gamma   90.00
#
_symmetry.space_group_name_H-M   'P 1'
#
loop_
_entity.id
_entity.type
_entity.pdbx_description
1 polymer ?
#
loop_
_entity_poly.entity_id
_entity_poly.type
_entity_poly.pdbx_seq_one_letter_code
_entity_poly.pdbx_strand_id
1 'polypeptide(L)'
;MKKVSLFVLSVGLLFVIVGCTKSVEKNEEMVKGVTQESSKQTNPDTTTTNTEENGKTEGESEPDTNDSLKEFDVKNYLEEHYPVENSHYVTQNGDSGKANYTVNIVADTEEYSDEMKEKFENGHTRVYEEIEVMVETAEKIMNELPKINSNLHIDSVNWVSHDGEFSVMLTQDFENSSSQVDTQDSLSQYSSQQIEYARVWLLLGPNQEIDELNVTFIPAGQPVNPYDETSATYPETVIQLAGSRLVDGSVTYSGNGDGTINVYKVPLRFEQNVPDDLDENYMRELTTSMIENTELVYVDPGEEKEIIKLIKLLSIHH
;
A
#
# COMPACT_ATOMS: atom_id res chain seq x y z
N MET A 1 72.52 2.32 -16.49
CA MET A 1 72.25 2.47 -15.04
C MET A 1 71.92 3.92 -14.70
N LYS A 2 70.68 4.22 -14.34
CA LYS A 2 70.26 5.34 -13.48
C LYS A 2 68.82 5.04 -13.03
N LYS A 3 68.59 4.99 -11.73
CA LYS A 3 67.28 4.66 -11.15
C LYS A 3 66.39 5.90 -11.23
N VAL A 4 65.14 5.74 -11.69
CA VAL A 4 64.09 6.72 -11.44
C VAL A 4 63.18 6.11 -10.38
N SER A 5 63.17 6.72 -9.20
CA SER A 5 62.30 6.33 -8.09
C SER A 5 61.00 7.12 -8.25
N LEU A 6 59.91 6.48 -8.65
CA LEU A 6 58.60 7.10 -8.64
C LEU A 6 57.95 6.83 -7.29
N PHE A 7 57.61 7.91 -6.57
CA PHE A 7 56.98 7.82 -5.25
C PHE A 7 55.54 7.34 -5.39
N VAL A 8 55.18 6.25 -4.69
CA VAL A 8 53.79 5.87 -4.47
C VAL A 8 53.21 6.82 -3.44
N LEU A 9 52.28 7.68 -3.85
CA LEU A 9 51.47 8.46 -2.91
C LEU A 9 50.32 7.59 -2.42
N SER A 10 50.51 6.91 -1.30
CA SER A 10 49.43 6.19 -0.63
C SER A 10 48.47 7.20 0.00
N VAL A 11 47.32 7.42 -0.65
CA VAL A 11 46.19 8.13 -0.05
C VAL A 11 45.34 7.10 0.68
N GLY A 12 45.66 6.87 1.96
CA GLY A 12 44.82 6.07 2.84
C GLY A 12 43.50 6.78 3.09
N LEU A 13 42.40 6.25 2.54
CA LEU A 13 41.06 6.75 2.81
C LEU A 13 40.63 6.32 4.22
N LEU A 14 40.85 7.21 5.18
CA LEU A 14 40.47 6.99 6.59
C LEU A 14 38.96 7.17 6.75
N PHE A 15 38.20 6.07 6.89
CA PHE A 15 36.79 6.14 7.24
C PHE A 15 36.63 6.66 8.69
N VAL A 16 36.26 7.93 8.83
CA VAL A 16 35.88 8.51 10.12
C VAL A 16 34.39 8.28 10.34
N ILE A 17 34.06 7.18 11.03
CA ILE A 17 32.69 6.87 11.43
C ILE A 17 32.27 7.84 12.55
N VAL A 18 31.49 8.88 12.22
CA VAL A 18 30.83 9.72 13.21
C VAL A 18 29.54 9.02 13.65
N GLY A 19 29.66 8.12 14.62
CA GLY A 19 28.51 7.52 15.28
C GLY A 19 27.88 8.48 16.28
N CYS A 20 26.67 8.97 16.01
CA CYS A 20 25.83 9.56 17.05
C CYS A 20 25.18 8.47 17.88
N THR A 21 25.76 8.20 19.06
CA THR A 21 25.15 7.35 20.07
C THR A 21 23.98 8.05 20.75
N LYS A 22 22.85 7.34 20.88
CA LYS A 22 21.89 7.58 21.96
C LYS A 22 21.66 6.28 22.72
N SER A 23 22.25 6.22 23.90
CA SER A 23 22.13 5.11 24.84
C SER A 23 20.76 5.13 25.51
N VAL A 24 20.15 3.96 25.68
CA VAL A 24 19.19 3.70 26.77
C VAL A 24 19.64 2.40 27.44
N GLU A 25 19.79 2.44 28.76
CA GLU A 25 20.40 1.36 29.53
C GLU A 25 19.47 0.14 29.67
N LYS A 26 20.08 -1.05 29.64
CA LYS A 26 19.45 -2.31 30.04
C LYS A 26 19.75 -2.55 31.52
N ASN A 27 18.71 -2.67 32.36
CA ASN A 27 18.84 -3.16 33.73
C ASN A 27 17.89 -4.35 33.96
N GLU A 28 18.47 -5.54 34.09
CA GLU A 28 17.81 -6.75 34.63
C GLU A 28 18.69 -7.30 35.76
N GLU A 29 18.14 -7.31 36.99
CA GLU A 29 18.44 -8.17 38.16
C GLU A 29 17.71 -7.52 39.38
N MET A 30 17.21 -8.20 40.42
CA MET A 30 17.24 -9.62 40.76
C MET A 30 16.01 -10.01 41.63
N VAL A 31 15.81 -11.33 41.82
CA VAL A 31 14.70 -11.99 42.53
C VAL A 31 14.63 -11.74 44.05
N LYS A 32 13.40 -11.58 44.58
CA LYS A 32 12.81 -12.08 45.87
C LYS A 32 11.37 -11.54 45.96
N GLY A 33 10.30 -12.27 46.28
CA GLY A 33 10.14 -13.61 46.87
C GLY A 33 9.56 -13.50 48.29
N VAL A 34 8.25 -13.77 48.44
CA VAL A 34 7.52 -14.29 49.64
C VAL A 34 6.00 -14.33 49.34
N THR A 35 5.29 -15.27 49.95
CA THR A 35 3.90 -15.65 49.64
C THR A 35 2.97 -15.44 50.87
N GLN A 36 1.67 -15.27 50.61
CA GLN A 36 0.52 -15.73 51.41
C GLN A 36 -0.12 -14.88 52.53
N GLU A 37 -1.44 -15.14 52.64
CA GLU A 37 -2.46 -14.85 53.67
C GLU A 37 -3.31 -13.56 53.54
N SER A 38 -4.58 -13.49 53.95
CA SER A 38 -5.72 -14.44 54.05
C SER A 38 -6.94 -13.68 54.62
N SER A 39 -8.04 -13.63 53.87
CA SER A 39 -9.46 -13.58 54.31
C SER A 39 -10.02 -12.67 55.45
N LYS A 40 -11.06 -11.89 55.06
CA LYS A 40 -12.42 -11.77 55.67
C LYS A 40 -12.73 -10.90 56.91
N GLN A 41 -14.05 -10.62 57.02
CA GLN A 41 -14.87 -10.13 58.15
C GLN A 41 -14.96 -8.60 58.37
N THR A 42 -16.10 -7.95 58.71
CA THR A 42 -17.49 -8.42 59.02
C THR A 42 -18.59 -7.37 58.68
N ASN A 43 -19.85 -7.84 58.62
CA ASN A 43 -21.18 -7.16 58.67
C ASN A 43 -21.46 -6.49 60.07
N PRO A 44 -22.68 -6.02 60.52
CA PRO A 44 -24.07 -6.13 59.98
C PRO A 44 -25.08 -4.93 60.17
N ASP A 45 -26.32 -5.13 59.68
CA ASP A 45 -27.68 -4.68 60.15
C ASP A 45 -28.07 -3.20 60.40
N THR A 46 -29.27 -2.73 60.00
CA THR A 46 -30.55 -2.95 60.72
C THR A 46 -31.84 -2.65 59.90
N THR A 47 -32.94 -3.34 60.26
CA THR A 47 -34.33 -3.40 59.73
C THR A 47 -35.23 -2.15 59.90
N THR A 48 -36.26 -1.94 59.05
CA THR A 48 -37.73 -2.00 59.38
C THR A 48 -38.65 -1.21 58.40
N THR A 49 -39.83 -1.79 58.12
CA THR A 49 -40.95 -1.39 57.23
C THR A 49 -41.84 -0.24 57.75
N ASN A 50 -42.55 0.48 56.86
CA ASN A 50 -44.00 0.84 56.99
C ASN A 50 -44.59 1.48 55.71
N THR A 51 -45.91 1.73 55.70
CA THR A 51 -46.81 1.67 54.53
C THR A 51 -47.77 2.88 54.43
N GLU A 52 -48.28 3.18 53.21
CA GLU A 52 -49.46 4.06 52.88
C GLU A 52 -49.33 5.59 53.19
N GLU A 53 -50.00 6.56 52.52
CA GLU A 53 -51.07 6.54 51.50
C GLU A 53 -51.15 7.87 50.65
N ASN A 54 -51.73 7.78 49.43
CA ASN A 54 -52.61 8.74 48.71
C ASN A 54 -52.13 10.15 48.19
N GLY A 55 -52.48 10.48 46.91
CA GLY A 55 -52.35 11.82 46.32
C GLY A 55 -52.67 11.96 44.80
N LYS A 56 -53.54 12.90 44.40
CA LYS A 56 -54.22 13.02 43.07
C LYS A 56 -53.95 14.41 42.42
N THR A 57 -54.00 14.70 41.10
CA THR A 57 -54.33 13.95 39.84
C THR A 57 -53.66 14.64 38.62
N GLU A 58 -53.69 13.97 37.43
CA GLU A 58 -53.82 14.55 36.07
C GLU A 58 -52.62 15.28 35.43
N GLY A 59 -52.43 15.05 34.13
CA GLY A 59 -51.39 15.66 33.27
C GLY A 59 -50.07 14.85 33.24
N GLU A 60 -49.44 14.55 32.11
CA GLU A 60 -49.77 14.79 30.69
C GLU A 60 -49.46 13.50 29.89
N SER A 61 -49.97 13.40 28.66
CA SER A 61 -49.65 12.29 27.75
C SER A 61 -48.16 12.18 27.49
N GLU A 62 -47.60 10.96 27.56
CA GLU A 62 -46.30 10.68 26.95
C GLU A 62 -46.32 11.15 25.49
N PRO A 63 -45.28 11.88 25.02
CA PRO A 63 -45.08 11.99 23.59
C PRO A 63 -44.71 10.58 23.11
N ASP A 64 -45.64 9.98 22.38
CA ASP A 64 -45.41 8.77 21.61
C ASP A 64 -44.32 9.10 20.56
N THR A 65 -43.04 8.98 20.94
CA THR A 65 -41.89 9.24 20.05
C THR A 65 -41.69 8.06 19.09
N ASN A 66 -42.78 7.71 18.41
CA ASN A 66 -42.84 6.95 17.19
C ASN A 66 -43.30 7.87 16.04
N ASP A 67 -43.04 9.17 16.16
CA ASP A 67 -43.18 10.12 15.06
C ASP A 67 -41.87 10.18 14.26
N SER A 68 -41.91 9.50 13.11
CA SER A 68 -41.09 9.72 11.92
C SER A 68 -39.63 10.16 12.13
N LEU A 69 -38.76 9.16 12.35
CA LEU A 69 -37.49 9.16 11.61
C LEU A 69 -37.84 9.17 10.12
N LYS A 70 -37.93 10.36 9.53
CA LYS A 70 -37.91 10.50 8.08
C LYS A 70 -36.61 9.86 7.60
N GLU A 71 -36.75 8.82 6.78
CA GLU A 71 -35.65 8.27 6.02
C GLU A 71 -34.97 9.43 5.29
N PHE A 72 -33.71 9.70 5.63
CA PHE A 72 -33.00 10.85 5.08
C PHE A 72 -32.74 10.57 3.61
N ASP A 73 -33.46 11.27 2.74
CA ASP A 73 -33.36 11.11 1.31
C ASP A 73 -32.06 11.76 0.82
N VAL A 74 -31.00 10.95 0.80
CA VAL A 74 -29.66 11.37 0.37
C VAL A 74 -29.71 11.97 -1.03
N LYS A 75 -30.44 11.36 -1.96
CA LYS A 75 -30.51 11.83 -3.35
C LYS A 75 -31.11 13.23 -3.43
N ASN A 76 -32.30 13.44 -2.86
CA ASN A 76 -32.94 14.76 -2.88
C ASN A 76 -32.11 15.81 -2.13
N TYR A 77 -31.42 15.45 -1.05
CA TYR A 77 -30.53 16.37 -0.34
C TYR A 77 -29.35 16.81 -1.23
N LEU A 78 -28.70 15.87 -1.91
CA LEU A 78 -27.59 16.15 -2.83
C LEU A 78 -28.03 17.06 -3.98
N GLU A 79 -29.18 16.80 -4.58
CA GLU A 79 -29.73 17.62 -5.69
C GLU A 79 -30.10 19.05 -5.26
N GLU A 80 -30.49 19.28 -4.00
CA GLU A 80 -30.80 20.61 -3.47
C GLU A 80 -29.56 21.41 -3.04
N HIS A 81 -28.54 20.73 -2.48
CA HIS A 81 -27.42 21.40 -1.80
C HIS A 81 -26.10 21.39 -2.58
N TYR A 82 -25.92 20.42 -3.50
CA TYR A 82 -24.70 20.23 -4.27
C TYR A 82 -25.00 20.06 -5.77
N PRO A 83 -25.75 20.98 -6.43
CA PRO A 83 -26.08 20.83 -7.84
C PRO A 83 -24.82 20.83 -8.73
N VAL A 84 -24.69 19.82 -9.59
CA VAL A 84 -23.67 19.73 -10.65
C VAL A 84 -24.39 19.87 -11.99
N GLU A 85 -23.89 20.73 -12.88
CA GLU A 85 -24.53 20.96 -14.18
C GLU A 85 -24.50 19.71 -15.07
N ASN A 86 -25.56 19.51 -15.86
CA ASN A 86 -25.74 18.39 -16.79
C ASN A 86 -25.58 17.00 -16.15
N SER A 87 -25.83 16.87 -14.85
CA SER A 87 -25.67 15.63 -14.09
C SER A 87 -26.76 15.44 -13.03
N HIS A 88 -27.05 14.19 -12.68
CA HIS A 88 -27.93 13.83 -11.57
C HIS A 88 -27.26 12.84 -10.60
N TYR A 89 -27.80 12.74 -9.39
CA TYR A 89 -27.26 11.86 -8.35
C TYR A 89 -27.91 10.48 -8.35
N VAL A 90 -27.07 9.44 -8.31
CA VAL A 90 -27.44 8.04 -8.02
C VAL A 90 -26.65 7.57 -6.81
N THR A 91 -27.32 6.97 -5.82
CA THR A 91 -26.68 6.52 -4.59
C THR A 91 -26.89 5.01 -4.37
N GLN A 92 -25.86 4.31 -3.93
CA GLN A 92 -25.92 2.88 -3.59
C GLN A 92 -25.58 2.71 -2.10
N ASN A 93 -26.32 1.87 -1.37
CA ASN A 93 -26.15 1.66 0.07
C ASN A 93 -25.56 0.26 0.34
N GLY A 94 -24.50 0.18 1.15
CA GLY A 94 -23.82 -1.07 1.50
C GLY A 94 -24.47 -1.83 2.67
N ASP A 95 -24.38 -3.16 2.64
CA ASP A 95 -25.07 -4.08 3.57
C ASP A 95 -24.64 -4.01 5.06
N SER A 96 -23.64 -3.20 5.43
CA SER A 96 -22.89 -3.33 6.70
C SER A 96 -23.40 -2.49 7.88
N GLY A 97 -24.73 -2.31 8.00
CA GLY A 97 -25.41 -1.89 9.25
C GLY A 97 -25.22 -0.43 9.71
N LYS A 98 -24.23 0.28 9.17
CA LYS A 98 -24.26 1.74 8.97
C LYS A 98 -24.61 1.99 7.51
N ALA A 99 -25.31 3.08 7.21
CA ALA A 99 -25.69 3.39 5.84
C ALA A 99 -24.46 3.99 5.12
N ASN A 100 -23.66 3.11 4.53
CA ASN A 100 -22.45 3.43 3.79
C ASN A 100 -22.84 3.64 2.33
N TYR A 101 -22.62 4.84 1.81
CA TYR A 101 -23.04 5.22 0.47
C TYR A 101 -21.87 5.41 -0.47
N THR A 102 -22.00 4.83 -1.66
CA THR A 102 -21.32 5.33 -2.87
C THR A 102 -22.25 6.32 -3.56
N VAL A 103 -21.72 7.49 -3.89
CA VAL A 103 -22.45 8.58 -4.56
C VAL A 103 -21.91 8.74 -5.97
N ASN A 104 -22.76 8.54 -6.97
CA ASN A 104 -22.41 8.71 -8.38
C ASN A 104 -23.07 9.98 -8.91
N ILE A 105 -22.25 10.89 -9.47
CA ILE A 105 -22.65 12.02 -10.30
C ILE A 105 -22.72 11.49 -11.73
N VAL A 106 -23.93 11.27 -12.24
CA VAL A 106 -24.17 10.61 -13.54
C VAL A 106 -24.50 11.65 -14.59
N ALA A 107 -23.83 11.61 -15.74
CA ALA A 107 -24.07 12.54 -16.85
C ALA A 107 -25.49 12.38 -17.45
N ASP A 108 -26.20 13.50 -17.62
CA ASP A 108 -27.56 13.54 -18.16
C ASP A 108 -27.62 13.22 -19.67
N THR A 109 -26.52 13.41 -20.40
CA THR A 109 -26.44 13.24 -21.86
C THR A 109 -25.14 12.59 -22.32
N GLU A 110 -25.20 11.88 -23.44
CA GLU A 110 -24.06 11.30 -24.15
C GLU A 110 -23.04 12.38 -24.57
N GLU A 111 -23.52 13.53 -25.07
CA GLU A 111 -22.67 14.66 -25.48
C GLU A 111 -21.82 15.22 -24.34
N TYR A 112 -22.42 15.42 -23.15
CA TYR A 112 -21.67 15.87 -21.96
C TYR A 112 -20.74 14.78 -21.41
N SER A 113 -21.16 13.51 -21.52
CA SER A 113 -20.35 12.35 -21.13
C SER A 113 -19.06 12.25 -21.96
N ASP A 114 -19.15 12.39 -23.29
CA ASP A 114 -17.99 12.40 -24.18
C ASP A 114 -17.06 13.60 -23.93
N GLU A 115 -17.63 14.79 -23.75
CA GLU A 115 -16.85 15.99 -23.41
C GLU A 115 -16.07 15.81 -22.11
N MET A 116 -16.73 15.32 -21.05
CA MET A 116 -16.09 15.09 -19.76
C MET A 116 -15.05 13.98 -19.81
N LYS A 117 -15.28 12.92 -20.59
CA LYS A 117 -14.29 11.87 -20.83
C LYS A 117 -13.01 12.43 -21.46
N GLU A 118 -13.12 13.25 -22.52
CA GLU A 118 -11.94 13.91 -23.10
C GLU A 118 -11.22 14.80 -22.07
N LYS A 119 -11.97 15.55 -21.24
CA LYS A 119 -11.38 16.39 -20.18
C LYS A 119 -10.64 15.57 -19.13
N PHE A 120 -11.21 14.44 -18.67
CA PHE A 120 -10.56 13.55 -17.70
C PHE A 120 -9.30 12.88 -18.28
N GLU A 121 -9.37 12.34 -19.50
CA GLU A 121 -8.21 11.74 -20.18
C GLU A 121 -7.06 12.75 -20.39
N ASN A 122 -7.39 14.03 -20.62
CA ASN A 122 -6.40 15.11 -20.79
C ASN A 122 -6.01 15.84 -19.49
N GLY A 123 -6.62 15.53 -18.34
CA GLY A 123 -6.48 16.28 -17.09
C GLY A 123 -5.05 16.36 -16.54
N HIS A 124 -4.18 15.42 -16.92
CA HIS A 124 -2.74 15.47 -16.61
C HIS A 124 -1.97 16.57 -17.35
N THR A 125 -2.56 17.16 -18.39
CA THR A 125 -1.92 18.15 -19.28
C THR A 125 -2.59 19.53 -19.26
N ARG A 126 -3.83 19.63 -18.75
CA ARG A 126 -4.64 20.84 -18.69
C ARG A 126 -5.53 20.82 -17.46
N VAL A 127 -5.70 21.99 -16.84
CA VAL A 127 -6.70 22.22 -15.80
C VAL A 127 -8.02 22.59 -16.48
N TYR A 128 -9.09 21.93 -16.05
CA TYR A 128 -10.46 22.19 -16.49
C TYR A 128 -11.29 22.60 -15.26
N GLU A 129 -11.88 23.80 -15.29
CA GLU A 129 -12.61 24.37 -14.16
C GLU A 129 -13.79 23.49 -13.74
N GLU A 130 -14.42 22.78 -14.68
CA GLU A 130 -15.53 21.87 -14.41
C GLU A 130 -15.10 20.64 -13.60
N ILE A 131 -13.89 20.12 -13.85
CA ILE A 131 -13.31 19.02 -13.05
C ILE A 131 -13.00 19.51 -11.64
N GLU A 132 -12.42 20.70 -11.50
CA GLU A 132 -12.11 21.31 -10.18
C GLU A 132 -13.39 21.49 -9.35
N VAL A 133 -14.46 22.04 -9.95
CA VAL A 133 -15.78 22.17 -9.30
C VAL A 133 -16.37 20.81 -8.90
N MET A 134 -16.22 19.77 -9.73
CA MET A 134 -16.68 18.41 -9.39
C MET A 134 -15.89 17.81 -8.22
N VAL A 135 -14.56 17.97 -8.19
CA VAL A 135 -13.72 17.48 -7.08
C VAL A 135 -14.05 18.23 -5.79
N GLU A 136 -14.15 19.57 -5.81
CA GLU A 136 -14.58 20.34 -4.63
C GLU A 136 -15.97 19.92 -4.13
N THR A 137 -16.89 19.60 -5.05
CA THR A 137 -18.25 19.17 -4.70
C THR A 137 -18.23 17.78 -4.06
N ALA A 138 -17.43 16.86 -4.61
CA ALA A 138 -17.20 15.54 -4.04
C ALA A 138 -16.58 15.61 -2.63
N GLU A 139 -15.59 16.48 -2.41
CA GLU A 139 -15.00 16.73 -1.09
C GLU A 139 -16.03 17.30 -0.10
N LYS A 140 -16.88 18.25 -0.52
CA LYS A 140 -17.96 18.80 0.32
C LYS A 140 -18.96 17.72 0.72
N ILE A 141 -19.42 16.89 -0.23
CA ILE A 141 -20.34 15.76 0.04
C ILE A 141 -19.74 14.82 1.10
N MET A 142 -18.49 14.40 0.93
CA MET A 142 -17.81 13.50 1.86
C MET A 142 -17.62 14.12 3.25
N ASN A 143 -17.28 15.41 3.32
CA ASN A 143 -16.99 16.09 4.58
C ASN A 143 -18.23 16.59 5.32
N GLU A 144 -19.30 16.96 4.64
CA GLU A 144 -20.46 17.65 5.24
C GLU A 144 -21.63 16.70 5.49
N LEU A 145 -21.90 15.75 4.59
CA LEU A 145 -23.07 14.86 4.71
C LEU A 145 -23.05 13.99 5.99
N PRO A 146 -21.91 13.39 6.41
CA PRO A 146 -21.84 12.65 7.68
C PRO A 146 -22.02 13.53 8.93
N LYS A 147 -21.78 14.85 8.82
CA LYS A 147 -22.02 15.81 9.91
C LYS A 147 -23.50 16.19 10.04
N ILE A 148 -24.26 16.10 8.94
CA ILE A 148 -25.71 16.38 8.89
C ILE A 148 -26.50 15.19 9.47
N ASN A 149 -26.07 13.96 9.20
CA ASN A 149 -26.67 12.76 9.77
C ASN A 149 -25.58 11.70 10.04
N SER A 150 -25.30 11.45 11.32
CA SER A 150 -24.24 10.56 11.79
C SER A 150 -24.46 9.06 11.49
N ASN A 151 -25.61 8.69 10.93
CA ASN A 151 -25.88 7.33 10.45
C ASN A 151 -25.46 7.14 8.99
N LEU A 152 -25.16 8.24 8.27
CA LEU A 152 -24.61 8.23 6.92
C LEU A 152 -23.08 8.21 6.98
N HIS A 153 -22.49 7.46 6.07
CA HIS A 153 -21.08 7.51 5.75
C HIS A 153 -20.96 7.50 4.23
N ILE A 154 -20.08 8.33 3.66
CA ILE A 154 -19.79 8.32 2.23
C ILE A 154 -18.48 7.58 2.05
N ASP A 155 -18.51 6.38 1.47
CA ASP A 155 -17.28 5.64 1.13
C ASP A 155 -16.59 6.31 -0.05
N SER A 156 -17.34 6.66 -1.09
CA SER A 156 -16.79 7.16 -2.35
C SER A 156 -17.77 8.09 -3.07
N VAL A 157 -17.21 9.08 -3.78
CA VAL A 157 -17.94 9.92 -4.74
C VAL A 157 -17.27 9.77 -6.11
N ASN A 158 -18.06 9.36 -7.10
CA ASN A 158 -17.61 9.11 -8.46
C ASN A 158 -18.34 10.02 -9.45
N TRP A 159 -17.69 10.38 -10.54
CA TRP A 159 -18.37 10.80 -11.76
C TRP A 159 -18.56 9.58 -12.68
N VAL A 160 -19.71 9.49 -13.35
CA VAL A 160 -20.08 8.36 -14.21
C VAL A 160 -20.69 8.88 -15.52
N SER A 161 -20.21 8.29 -16.61
CA SER A 161 -20.73 8.46 -17.97
C SER A 161 -22.22 8.14 -18.11
N HIS A 162 -22.84 8.62 -19.19
CA HIS A 162 -24.27 8.46 -19.44
C HIS A 162 -24.72 7.00 -19.63
N ASP A 163 -23.86 6.17 -20.24
CA ASP A 163 -24.08 4.73 -20.43
C ASP A 163 -23.60 3.87 -19.25
N GLY A 164 -22.78 4.45 -18.35
CA GLY A 164 -22.16 3.76 -17.23
C GLY A 164 -20.92 2.93 -17.59
N GLU A 165 -20.40 3.00 -18.82
CA GLU A 165 -19.21 2.23 -19.22
C GLU A 165 -17.89 2.85 -18.73
N PHE A 166 -17.88 4.16 -18.49
CA PHE A 166 -16.73 4.91 -17.98
C PHE A 166 -17.06 5.64 -16.67
N SER A 167 -16.20 5.49 -15.66
CA SER A 167 -16.31 6.14 -14.36
C SER A 167 -14.96 6.73 -13.91
N VAL A 168 -15.03 7.76 -13.08
CA VAL A 168 -13.87 8.40 -12.44
C VAL A 168 -14.17 8.59 -10.96
N MET A 169 -13.40 7.93 -10.09
CA MET A 169 -13.47 8.17 -8.65
C MET A 169 -12.89 9.55 -8.34
N LEU A 170 -13.72 10.47 -7.84
CA LEU A 170 -13.34 11.84 -7.53
C LEU A 170 -12.71 11.93 -6.12
N THR A 171 -13.28 11.21 -5.15
CA THR A 171 -12.74 11.10 -3.79
C THR A 171 -13.24 9.84 -3.08
N GLN A 172 -12.50 9.36 -2.09
CA GLN A 172 -12.79 8.16 -1.29
C GLN A 172 -12.37 8.37 0.17
N ASP A 173 -13.17 7.86 1.11
CA ASP A 173 -12.85 7.84 2.54
C ASP A 173 -11.84 6.72 2.82
N PHE A 174 -10.57 7.09 2.90
CA PHE A 174 -9.47 6.17 3.18
C PHE A 174 -9.35 5.77 4.65
N GLU A 175 -10.09 6.38 5.60
CA GLU A 175 -9.96 6.07 7.03
C GLU A 175 -10.84 4.89 7.48
N ASN A 176 -11.85 4.48 6.69
CA ASN A 176 -12.83 3.48 7.14
C ASN A 176 -13.34 2.50 6.06
N SER A 177 -12.72 2.45 4.86
CA SER A 177 -13.22 1.59 3.78
C SER A 177 -13.09 0.09 4.11
N SER A 178 -14.26 -0.57 4.25
CA SER A 178 -14.37 -2.04 4.31
C SER A 178 -14.91 -2.58 2.98
N SER A 179 -14.06 -2.50 1.96
CA SER A 179 -14.12 -3.23 0.69
C SER A 179 -15.42 -3.12 -0.13
N GLN A 180 -15.33 -2.47 -1.30
CA GLN A 180 -15.23 -3.19 -2.59
C GLN A 180 -14.66 -2.27 -3.68
N VAL A 181 -13.63 -2.74 -4.37
CA VAL A 181 -12.90 -1.99 -5.41
C VAL A 181 -13.39 -2.44 -6.78
N ASP A 182 -13.64 -1.49 -7.69
CA ASP A 182 -13.89 -1.78 -9.09
C ASP A 182 -12.78 -2.69 -9.64
N THR A 183 -13.19 -3.78 -10.32
CA THR A 183 -12.36 -4.97 -10.57
C THR A 183 -11.09 -4.78 -11.40
N GLN A 184 -10.75 -3.54 -11.76
CA GLN A 184 -9.61 -3.13 -12.56
C GLN A 184 -8.42 -2.60 -11.72
N ASP A 185 -8.60 -2.32 -10.42
CA ASP A 185 -7.51 -1.99 -9.48
C ASP A 185 -7.47 -2.94 -8.25
N SER A 186 -7.87 -4.20 -8.44
CA SER A 186 -7.61 -5.28 -7.47
C SER A 186 -6.44 -6.17 -7.91
N LEU A 187 -5.61 -6.63 -6.96
CA LEU A 187 -4.57 -7.63 -7.17
C LEU A 187 -5.11 -8.96 -7.70
N SER A 188 -6.40 -9.26 -7.46
CA SER A 188 -7.05 -10.50 -7.90
C SER A 188 -7.05 -10.73 -9.41
N GLN A 189 -6.85 -9.69 -10.23
CA GLN A 189 -6.73 -9.79 -11.69
C GLN A 189 -5.33 -10.23 -12.16
N TYR A 190 -4.31 -10.11 -11.31
CA TYR A 190 -2.92 -10.37 -11.66
C TYR A 190 -2.47 -11.76 -11.18
N SER A 191 -1.54 -12.36 -11.91
CA SER A 191 -0.94 -13.64 -11.49
C SER A 191 -0.10 -13.46 -10.23
N SER A 192 -0.01 -14.52 -9.41
CA SER A 192 0.84 -14.53 -8.21
C SER A 192 2.30 -14.17 -8.51
N GLN A 193 2.78 -14.48 -9.73
CA GLN A 193 4.11 -14.12 -10.22
C GLN A 193 4.26 -12.61 -10.41
N GLN A 194 3.33 -11.94 -11.10
CA GLN A 194 3.36 -10.48 -11.25
C GLN A 194 3.32 -9.76 -9.89
N ILE A 195 2.48 -10.26 -8.98
CA ILE A 195 2.36 -9.74 -7.61
C ILE A 195 3.67 -9.94 -6.83
N GLU A 196 4.32 -11.10 -6.96
CA GLU A 196 5.63 -11.36 -6.36
C GLU A 196 6.70 -10.42 -6.91
N TYR A 197 6.82 -10.26 -8.23
CA TYR A 197 7.83 -9.39 -8.86
C TYR A 197 7.70 -7.93 -8.38
N ALA A 198 6.47 -7.42 -8.34
CA ALA A 198 6.20 -6.07 -7.86
C ALA A 198 6.50 -5.92 -6.35
N ARG A 199 6.13 -6.90 -5.50
CA ARG A 199 6.46 -6.87 -4.06
C ARG A 199 7.96 -6.94 -3.78
N VAL A 200 8.68 -7.80 -4.49
CA VAL A 200 10.13 -7.94 -4.34
C VAL A 200 10.83 -6.65 -4.80
N TRP A 201 10.37 -6.01 -5.88
CA TRP A 201 10.90 -4.69 -6.26
C TRP A 201 10.52 -3.59 -5.26
N LEU A 202 9.30 -3.56 -4.73
CA LEU A 202 8.88 -2.59 -3.72
C LEU A 202 9.74 -2.68 -2.44
N LEU A 203 10.13 -3.90 -2.05
CA LEU A 203 10.91 -4.16 -0.84
C LEU A 203 12.43 -3.96 -1.03
N LEU A 204 12.98 -4.36 -2.18
CA LEU A 204 14.44 -4.48 -2.41
C LEU A 204 14.97 -3.68 -3.61
N GLY A 205 14.08 -3.12 -4.44
CA GLY A 205 14.43 -2.32 -5.62
C GLY A 205 15.21 -1.07 -5.24
N PRO A 206 16.45 -0.88 -5.74
CA PRO A 206 17.30 0.26 -5.37
C PRO A 206 16.73 1.62 -5.77
N ASN A 207 15.89 1.65 -6.81
CA ASN A 207 15.12 2.81 -7.22
C ASN A 207 13.65 2.44 -7.44
N GLN A 208 12.73 3.20 -6.85
CA GLN A 208 11.28 3.04 -7.05
C GLN A 208 10.74 3.92 -8.18
N GLU A 209 11.47 4.96 -8.58
CA GLU A 209 11.12 5.86 -9.70
C GLU A 209 11.63 5.29 -11.03
N ILE A 210 11.05 4.16 -11.46
CA ILE A 210 11.41 3.46 -12.71
C ILE A 210 10.34 3.62 -13.79
N ASP A 211 10.77 3.62 -15.06
CA ASP A 211 9.88 3.72 -16.23
C ASP A 211 9.41 2.32 -16.72
N GLU A 212 10.11 1.25 -16.34
CA GLU A 212 9.84 -0.15 -16.71
C GLU A 212 10.53 -1.09 -15.71
N LEU A 213 9.87 -2.19 -15.33
CA LEU A 213 10.39 -3.25 -14.47
C LEU A 213 10.61 -4.53 -15.28
N ASN A 214 11.86 -4.80 -15.67
CA ASN A 214 12.25 -5.95 -16.45
C ASN A 214 12.35 -7.21 -15.59
N VAL A 215 11.79 -8.33 -16.07
CA VAL A 215 11.87 -9.65 -15.44
C VAL A 215 12.61 -10.62 -16.34
N THR A 216 13.71 -11.20 -15.85
CA THR A 216 14.53 -12.20 -16.56
C THR A 216 14.62 -13.48 -15.74
N PHE A 217 14.34 -14.63 -16.36
CA PHE A 217 14.54 -15.94 -15.74
C PHE A 217 15.91 -16.51 -16.11
N ILE A 218 16.68 -16.95 -15.11
CA ILE A 218 17.98 -17.58 -15.30
C ILE A 218 17.88 -19.04 -14.79
N PRO A 219 17.88 -20.04 -15.70
CA PRO A 219 17.75 -21.45 -15.31
C PRO A 219 18.87 -21.96 -14.41
N ALA A 220 18.53 -22.92 -13.55
CA ALA A 220 19.52 -23.70 -12.78
C ALA A 220 20.65 -24.24 -13.67
N GLY A 221 21.88 -24.16 -13.18
CA GLY A 221 23.08 -24.60 -13.91
C GLY A 221 23.66 -23.57 -14.89
N GLN A 222 23.01 -22.42 -15.13
CA GLN A 222 23.66 -21.30 -15.84
C GLN A 222 24.77 -20.67 -14.98
N PRO A 223 25.86 -20.16 -15.59
CA PRO A 223 26.92 -19.47 -14.86
C PRO A 223 26.44 -18.10 -14.34
N VAL A 224 26.90 -17.72 -13.16
CA VAL A 224 26.64 -16.40 -12.55
C VAL A 224 27.29 -15.28 -13.37
N ASN A 225 28.55 -15.44 -13.79
CA ASN A 225 29.16 -14.61 -14.82
C ASN A 225 29.14 -15.35 -16.17
N PRO A 226 28.31 -14.93 -17.15
CA PRO A 226 28.22 -15.58 -18.46
C PRO A 226 29.48 -15.41 -19.34
N TYR A 227 30.43 -14.57 -18.91
CA TYR A 227 31.70 -14.33 -19.63
C TYR A 227 32.88 -15.15 -19.10
N ASP A 228 32.69 -16.00 -18.08
CA ASP A 228 33.78 -16.76 -17.45
C ASP A 228 33.41 -18.24 -17.25
N GLU A 229 34.17 -19.14 -17.90
CA GLU A 229 33.94 -20.59 -17.86
C GLU A 229 34.20 -21.22 -16.47
N THR A 230 34.90 -20.53 -15.57
CA THR A 230 35.18 -20.99 -14.20
C THR A 230 34.12 -20.53 -13.19
N SER A 231 33.18 -19.66 -13.61
CA SER A 231 32.10 -19.14 -12.78
C SER A 231 31.33 -20.27 -12.08
N ALA A 232 30.98 -20.05 -10.81
CA ALA A 232 29.93 -20.82 -10.16
C ALA A 232 28.62 -20.71 -10.94
N THR A 233 27.76 -21.71 -10.79
CA THR A 233 26.45 -21.79 -11.44
C THR A 233 25.33 -21.60 -10.43
N TYR A 234 24.18 -21.12 -10.89
CA TYR A 234 22.99 -21.03 -10.05
C TYR A 234 22.52 -22.45 -9.65
N PRO A 235 22.27 -22.72 -8.35
CA PRO A 235 21.85 -24.04 -7.87
C PRO A 235 20.39 -24.38 -8.24
N GLU A 236 19.61 -23.35 -8.54
CA GLU A 236 18.18 -23.38 -8.86
C GLU A 236 17.86 -22.30 -9.92
N THR A 237 16.63 -22.27 -10.42
CA THR A 237 16.20 -21.18 -11.32
C THR A 237 15.97 -19.92 -10.50
N VAL A 238 16.61 -18.82 -10.90
CA VAL A 238 16.46 -17.51 -10.27
C VAL A 238 15.73 -16.52 -11.19
N ILE A 239 15.17 -15.49 -10.59
CA ILE A 239 14.54 -14.35 -11.25
C ILE A 239 15.43 -13.13 -11.00
N GLN A 240 15.77 -12.40 -12.06
CA GLN A 240 16.40 -11.09 -11.96
C GLN A 240 15.41 -10.01 -12.36
N LEU A 241 15.16 -9.09 -11.43
CA LEU A 241 14.39 -7.86 -11.63
C LEU A 241 15.35 -6.70 -11.87
N ALA A 242 15.05 -5.81 -12.81
CA ALA A 242 15.85 -4.61 -13.07
C ALA A 242 15.01 -3.45 -13.62
N GLY A 243 15.39 -2.21 -13.28
CA GLY A 243 14.86 -1.03 -13.99
C GLY A 243 15.48 -0.89 -15.39
N SER A 244 14.87 -0.06 -16.24
CA SER A 244 15.34 0.16 -17.62
C SER A 244 16.70 0.87 -17.71
N ARG A 245 17.14 1.58 -16.65
CA ARG A 245 18.41 2.33 -16.61
C ARG A 245 19.36 1.65 -15.64
N LEU A 246 20.66 1.60 -15.98
CA LEU A 246 21.68 0.97 -15.12
C LEU A 246 21.75 1.53 -13.68
N VAL A 247 21.31 2.78 -13.47
CA VAL A 247 21.26 3.43 -12.16
C VAL A 247 20.09 2.94 -11.28
N ASP A 248 19.07 2.34 -11.89
CA ASP A 248 17.91 1.79 -11.17
C ASP A 248 18.25 0.48 -10.45
N GLY A 249 19.34 -0.18 -10.88
CA GLY A 249 19.88 -1.38 -10.25
C GLY A 249 19.09 -2.64 -10.56
N SER A 250 19.29 -3.67 -9.74
CA SER A 250 18.71 -4.99 -9.93
C SER A 250 18.58 -5.78 -8.62
N VAL A 251 17.63 -6.71 -8.58
CA VAL A 251 17.48 -7.71 -7.51
C VAL A 251 17.49 -9.10 -8.16
N THR A 252 18.34 -10.01 -7.69
CA THR A 252 18.36 -11.42 -8.16
C THR A 252 17.92 -12.32 -7.01
N TYR A 253 16.90 -13.15 -7.21
CA TYR A 253 16.31 -13.96 -6.13
C TYR A 253 15.70 -15.28 -6.62
N SER A 254 15.41 -16.21 -5.71
CA SER A 254 14.52 -17.36 -5.93
C SER A 254 13.36 -17.36 -4.92
N GLY A 255 12.18 -17.82 -5.33
CA GLY A 255 10.98 -17.88 -4.49
C GLY A 255 10.79 -19.25 -3.82
N ASN A 256 10.58 -19.26 -2.51
CA ASN A 256 10.38 -20.49 -1.73
C ASN A 256 8.92 -20.97 -1.71
N GLY A 257 7.97 -20.15 -2.18
CA GLY A 257 6.54 -20.49 -2.25
C GLY A 257 5.77 -20.37 -0.92
N ASP A 258 6.42 -19.93 0.15
CA ASP A 258 5.86 -19.75 1.50
C ASP A 258 5.76 -18.27 1.94
N GLY A 259 6.01 -17.33 1.01
CA GLY A 259 6.15 -15.90 1.29
C GLY A 259 7.58 -15.44 1.57
N THR A 260 8.56 -16.34 1.52
CA THR A 260 10.00 -15.99 1.59
C THR A 260 10.72 -16.17 0.25
N ILE A 261 11.85 -15.49 0.12
CA ILE A 261 12.75 -15.54 -1.02
C ILE A 261 14.21 -15.72 -0.56
N ASN A 262 15.05 -16.30 -1.40
CA ASN A 262 16.51 -16.30 -1.22
C ASN A 262 17.11 -15.23 -2.15
N VAL A 263 17.70 -14.18 -1.59
CA VAL A 263 18.27 -13.05 -2.32
C VAL A 263 19.76 -13.30 -2.59
N TYR A 264 20.15 -13.22 -3.86
CA TYR A 264 21.52 -13.44 -4.34
C TYR A 264 22.24 -12.11 -4.57
N LYS A 265 23.48 -11.98 -4.07
CA LYS A 265 24.28 -10.73 -4.12
C LYS A 265 25.03 -10.58 -5.45
N VAL A 266 24.29 -10.72 -6.55
CA VAL A 266 24.80 -10.70 -7.94
C VAL A 266 24.49 -9.35 -8.60
N PRO A 267 25.46 -8.72 -9.32
CA PRO A 267 25.22 -7.49 -10.07
C PRO A 267 24.37 -7.72 -11.34
N LEU A 268 23.67 -6.68 -11.80
CA LEU A 268 22.92 -6.68 -13.08
C LEU A 268 23.74 -7.17 -14.27
N ARG A 269 25.04 -6.82 -14.32
CA ARG A 269 25.97 -7.30 -15.34
C ARG A 269 27.40 -7.39 -14.80
N PHE A 270 28.16 -8.34 -15.32
CA PHE A 270 29.61 -8.36 -15.22
C PHE A 270 30.23 -7.56 -16.37
N GLU A 271 31.45 -7.06 -16.15
CA GLU A 271 32.25 -6.49 -17.24
C GLU A 271 32.90 -7.61 -18.05
N GLN A 272 32.90 -7.49 -19.38
CA GLN A 272 33.43 -8.52 -20.28
C GLN A 272 34.96 -8.68 -20.20
N ASN A 273 35.66 -7.61 -19.81
CA ASN A 273 37.11 -7.61 -19.72
C ASN A 273 37.53 -7.80 -18.25
N VAL A 274 37.63 -9.06 -17.83
CA VAL A 274 38.30 -9.43 -16.58
C VAL A 274 39.80 -9.13 -16.74
N PRO A 275 40.44 -8.33 -15.87
CA PRO A 275 41.88 -8.04 -15.97
C PRO A 275 42.77 -9.30 -15.93
N ASP A 276 43.73 -9.37 -16.85
CA ASP A 276 44.70 -10.48 -17.00
C ASP A 276 45.59 -10.71 -15.76
N ASP A 277 45.63 -9.78 -14.80
CA ASP A 277 46.43 -9.85 -13.57
C ASP A 277 45.66 -10.40 -12.35
N LEU A 278 44.40 -10.81 -12.52
CA LEU A 278 43.62 -11.52 -11.51
C LEU A 278 44.01 -13.02 -11.43
N ASP A 279 43.84 -13.61 -10.25
CA ASP A 279 44.07 -15.04 -10.05
C ASP A 279 43.08 -15.88 -10.88
N GLU A 280 43.54 -16.99 -11.47
CA GLU A 280 42.71 -17.90 -12.30
C GLU A 280 41.47 -18.44 -11.57
N ASN A 281 41.43 -18.37 -10.24
CA ASN A 281 40.31 -18.82 -9.41
C ASN A 281 39.45 -17.66 -8.89
N TYR A 282 39.86 -16.40 -9.09
CA TYR A 282 39.19 -15.21 -8.53
C TYR A 282 37.71 -15.15 -8.89
N MET A 283 37.38 -15.35 -10.18
CA MET A 283 35.99 -15.30 -10.65
C MET A 283 35.15 -16.46 -10.09
N ARG A 284 35.74 -17.65 -9.95
CA ARG A 284 35.09 -18.79 -9.29
C ARG A 284 34.82 -18.50 -7.82
N GLU A 285 35.81 -18.04 -7.06
CA GLU A 285 35.66 -17.72 -5.62
C GLU A 285 34.64 -16.60 -5.40
N LEU A 286 34.70 -15.53 -6.20
CA LEU A 286 33.75 -14.43 -6.17
C LEU A 286 32.32 -14.92 -6.41
N THR A 287 32.08 -15.65 -7.50
CA THR A 287 30.73 -16.12 -7.86
C THR A 287 30.21 -17.22 -6.93
N THR A 288 31.08 -18.12 -6.44
CA THR A 288 30.72 -19.05 -5.35
C THR A 288 30.26 -18.27 -4.11
N SER A 289 30.97 -17.21 -3.71
CA SER A 289 30.56 -16.39 -2.57
C SER A 289 29.21 -15.69 -2.76
N MET A 290 28.83 -15.34 -4.00
CA MET A 290 27.52 -14.77 -4.31
C MET A 290 26.37 -15.79 -4.20
N ILE A 291 26.65 -17.07 -4.46
CA ILE A 291 25.71 -18.19 -4.34
C ILE A 291 25.61 -18.71 -2.90
N GLU A 292 26.73 -18.77 -2.16
CA GLU A 292 26.75 -19.32 -0.79
C GLU A 292 26.25 -18.31 0.27
N ASN A 293 26.33 -17.00 0.00
CA ASN A 293 25.89 -15.94 0.92
C ASN A 293 24.50 -15.38 0.57
N THR A 294 23.56 -16.25 0.17
CA THR A 294 22.14 -15.89 -0.01
C THR A 294 21.52 -15.39 1.28
N GLU A 295 20.62 -14.42 1.16
CA GLU A 295 19.88 -13.85 2.29
C GLU A 295 18.41 -14.29 2.23
N LEU A 296 17.93 -14.98 3.26
CA LEU A 296 16.52 -15.37 3.37
C LEU A 296 15.70 -14.17 3.83
N VAL A 297 14.78 -13.70 2.98
CA VAL A 297 13.97 -12.50 3.22
C VAL A 297 12.48 -12.86 3.15
N TYR A 298 11.69 -12.36 4.10
CA TYR A 298 10.23 -12.41 4.03
C TYR A 298 9.72 -11.27 3.15
N VAL A 299 8.88 -11.59 2.16
CA VAL A 299 8.31 -10.60 1.24
C VAL A 299 7.06 -10.00 1.88
N ASP A 300 7.14 -8.72 2.24
CA ASP A 300 6.00 -8.00 2.80
C ASP A 300 4.83 -7.98 1.78
N PRO A 301 3.58 -8.28 2.21
CA PRO A 301 2.40 -8.18 1.35
C PRO A 301 2.18 -6.79 0.73
N GLY A 302 2.71 -5.72 1.33
CA GLY A 302 2.74 -4.35 0.81
C GLY A 302 1.37 -3.69 0.58
N GLU A 303 1.41 -2.42 0.20
CA GLU A 303 0.22 -1.66 -0.17
C GLU A 303 -0.24 -2.01 -1.59
N GLU A 304 -1.50 -2.44 -1.74
CA GLU A 304 -2.10 -2.92 -3.00
C GLU A 304 -1.91 -1.90 -4.14
N LYS A 305 -2.09 -0.61 -3.88
CA LYS A 305 -1.93 0.46 -4.87
C LYS A 305 -0.50 0.59 -5.41
N GLU A 306 0.52 0.44 -4.55
CA GLU A 306 1.93 0.53 -4.98
C GLU A 306 2.37 -0.71 -5.78
N ILE A 307 1.86 -1.88 -5.38
CA ILE A 307 2.09 -3.13 -6.10
C ILE A 307 1.47 -3.05 -7.49
N ILE A 308 0.24 -2.56 -7.62
CA ILE A 308 -0.44 -2.40 -8.91
C ILE A 308 0.29 -1.40 -9.83
N LYS A 309 0.84 -0.31 -9.29
CA LYS A 309 1.70 0.61 -10.07
C LYS A 309 2.90 -0.13 -10.66
N LEU A 310 3.64 -0.90 -9.85
CA LEU A 310 4.80 -1.66 -10.31
C LEU A 310 4.41 -2.79 -11.28
N ILE A 311 3.26 -3.46 -11.08
CA ILE A 311 2.76 -4.46 -12.03
C ILE A 311 2.48 -3.84 -13.41
N LYS A 312 1.91 -2.63 -13.46
CA LYS A 312 1.64 -1.90 -14.71
C LYS A 312 2.92 -1.51 -15.48
N LEU A 313 4.11 -1.64 -14.86
CA LEU A 313 5.43 -1.41 -15.48
C LEU A 313 6.15 -2.71 -15.88
N LEU A 314 5.58 -3.90 -15.65
CA LEU A 314 6.28 -5.17 -15.88
C LEU A 314 6.54 -5.47 -17.36
N SER A 315 7.80 -5.78 -17.67
CA SER A 315 8.28 -6.24 -18.97
C SER A 315 8.91 -7.63 -18.79
N ILE A 316 8.16 -8.68 -19.14
CA ILE A 316 8.55 -10.08 -18.86
C ILE A 316 9.19 -10.71 -20.10
N HIS A 317 10.44 -11.14 -19.97
CA HIS A 317 11.19 -11.82 -21.02
C HIS A 317 11.16 -13.34 -20.81
N HIS A 318 10.93 -14.09 -21.89
CA HIS A 318 10.78 -15.56 -21.91
C HIS A 318 11.92 -16.25 -22.68
#